data_AF-A0A7J8S8K8-F1
#
_entry.id   AF-A0A7J8S8K8-F1
#
_cell.length_a   1.000
_cell.length_b   1.000
_cell.length_c   1.000
_cell.angle_alpha   90.00
_cell.angle_beta   90.00
_cell.angle_gamma   90.00
#
_symmetry.space_group_name_H-M   'P 1'
#
loop_
_entity.id
_entity.type
_entity.pdbx_description
1 polymer ?
#
loop_
_entity_poly.entity_id
_entity_poly.type
_entity_poly.pdbx_seq_one_letter_code
_entity_poly.pdbx_strand_id
1 'polypeptide(L)'
;MLKALCMRLAHLGLSAHFVFDMTTPPITSKDLLVASAGPGGFSTVDAICSVARSHGGRVLLLTAQPETGSSVRHANVVAYVAAQTMADDGGGEKSRTLLPMGSVYEGAMFVLFEMVVFKLGEVLGESPEAIRARHTNLE
;
A
#
# COMPACT_ATOMS: atom_id res chain seq x y z
N MET A 1 5.39 4.75 1.48
CA MET A 1 5.65 3.52 0.71
C MET A 1 4.73 3.30 -0.50
N LEU A 2 3.43 3.63 -0.44
CA LEU A 2 2.49 3.36 -1.55
C LEU A 2 2.87 4.01 -2.90
N LYS A 3 3.44 5.23 -2.89
CA LYS A 3 3.88 5.89 -4.15
C LYS A 3 5.02 5.13 -4.83
N ALA A 4 5.93 4.53 -4.06
CA ALA A 4 7.01 3.70 -4.59
C ALA A 4 6.46 2.42 -5.24
N LEU A 5 5.48 1.76 -4.60
CA LEU A 5 4.78 0.63 -5.20
C LEU A 5 4.07 1.04 -6.49
N CYS A 6 3.32 2.14 -6.49
CA CYS A 6 2.61 2.64 -7.68
C CYS A 6 3.57 2.83 -8.86
N MET A 7 4.74 3.45 -8.61
CA MET A 7 5.79 3.59 -9.61
C MET A 7 6.28 2.23 -10.14
N ARG A 8 6.54 1.25 -9.25
CA ARG A 8 6.97 -0.10 -9.68
C ARG A 8 5.89 -0.84 -10.48
N LEU A 9 4.62 -0.72 -10.11
CA LEU A 9 3.50 -1.29 -10.87
C LEU A 9 3.40 -0.66 -12.26
N ALA A 10 3.60 0.66 -12.38
CA ALA A 10 3.68 1.33 -13.67
C ALA A 10 4.88 0.84 -14.50
N HIS A 11 6.06 0.65 -13.88
CA HIS A 11 7.21 0.03 -14.55
C HIS A 11 6.94 -1.42 -14.99
N LEU A 12 6.03 -2.15 -14.34
CA LEU A 12 5.55 -3.47 -14.76
C LEU A 12 4.49 -3.41 -15.88
N GLY A 13 4.18 -2.23 -16.42
CA GLY A 13 3.19 -2.06 -17.48
C GLY A 13 1.73 -2.09 -17.01
N LEU A 14 1.50 -2.09 -15.69
CA LEU A 14 0.15 -2.04 -15.13
C LEU A 14 -0.40 -0.61 -15.16
N SER A 15 -1.71 -0.47 -15.38
CA SER A 15 -2.43 0.80 -15.22
C SER A 15 -2.55 1.12 -13.73
N ALA A 16 -1.48 1.69 -13.16
CA ALA A 16 -1.38 2.06 -11.76
C ALA A 16 -1.42 3.59 -11.61
N HIS A 17 -2.27 4.06 -10.69
CA HIS A 17 -2.50 5.48 -10.43
C HIS A 17 -2.43 5.75 -8.94
N PHE A 18 -1.93 6.92 -8.56
CA PHE A 18 -1.82 7.30 -7.16
C PHE A 18 -2.93 8.27 -6.79
N VAL A 19 -3.74 7.94 -5.79
CA VAL A 19 -4.84 8.80 -5.34
C VAL A 19 -4.33 10.23 -5.09
N PHE A 20 -5.07 11.22 -5.58
CA PHE A 20 -4.75 12.65 -5.59
C PHE A 20 -3.75 13.13 -6.65
N ASP A 21 -3.18 12.26 -7.48
CA ASP A 21 -2.41 12.72 -8.64
C ASP A 21 -3.34 13.28 -9.73
N MET A 22 -2.87 14.32 -10.44
CA MET A 22 -3.63 15.09 -11.43
C MET A 22 -4.24 14.24 -12.57
N THR A 23 -3.60 13.12 -12.90
CA THR A 23 -4.00 12.22 -14.00
C THR A 23 -4.78 11.00 -13.52
N THR A 24 -5.13 10.92 -12.23
CA THR A 24 -5.85 9.76 -11.67
C THR A 24 -7.24 9.66 -12.28
N PRO A 25 -7.58 8.56 -12.98
CA PRO A 25 -8.90 8.38 -13.55
C PRO A 25 -9.94 8.05 -12.46
N PRO A 26 -11.25 8.16 -12.78
CA PRO A 26 -12.31 7.67 -11.90
C PRO A 26 -12.15 6.17 -11.62
N ILE A 27 -12.37 5.76 -10.36
CA ILE A 27 -12.36 4.35 -9.98
C ILE A 27 -13.65 3.66 -10.44
N THR A 28 -13.54 2.39 -10.85
CA THR A 28 -14.64 1.56 -11.31
C THR A 28 -14.69 0.22 -10.57
N SER A 29 -15.73 -0.57 -10.83
CA SER A 29 -15.87 -1.92 -10.27
C SER A 29 -14.83 -2.94 -10.75
N LYS A 30 -14.03 -2.61 -11.77
CA LYS A 30 -12.94 -3.44 -12.27
C LYS A 30 -11.63 -3.19 -11.53
N ASP A 31 -11.54 -2.10 -10.77
CA ASP A 31 -10.30 -1.61 -10.20
C ASP A 31 -10.07 -2.13 -8.77
N LEU A 32 -8.82 -1.97 -8.32
CA LEU A 32 -8.38 -2.28 -6.97
C LEU A 32 -7.74 -1.02 -6.36
N LEU A 33 -8.33 -0.52 -5.27
CA LEU A 33 -7.67 0.43 -4.38
C LEU A 33 -6.75 -0.34 -3.43
N VAL A 34 -5.47 0.01 -3.42
CA VAL A 34 -4.50 -0.45 -2.41
C VAL A 34 -4.28 0.68 -1.40
N ALA A 35 -4.79 0.49 -0.19
CA ALA A 35 -4.68 1.45 0.90
C ALA A 35 -3.79 0.91 2.02
N SER A 36 -3.13 1.80 2.77
CA SER A 36 -2.35 1.43 3.95
C SER A 36 -2.79 2.28 5.13
N ALA A 37 -3.10 1.62 6.23
CA ALA A 37 -3.35 2.25 7.52
C ALA A 37 -2.70 1.39 8.61
N GLY A 38 -1.41 1.63 8.88
CA GLY A 38 -0.65 0.85 9.87
C GLY A 38 -1.36 0.74 11.22
N PRO A 39 -1.68 1.86 11.89
CA PRO A 39 -2.44 1.89 13.15
C PRO A 39 -3.91 1.47 13.04
N GLY A 40 -4.37 1.04 11.85
CA GLY A 40 -5.73 0.55 11.63
C GLY A 40 -6.71 1.56 11.04
N GLY A 41 -6.42 2.87 11.12
CA GLY A 41 -7.36 3.88 10.65
C GLY A 41 -6.78 5.28 10.51
N PHE A 42 -7.24 6.01 9.49
CA PHE A 42 -7.07 7.46 9.32
C PHE A 42 -8.33 8.02 8.67
N SER A 43 -8.78 9.22 9.05
CA SER A 43 -9.99 9.84 8.49
C SER A 43 -9.98 9.91 6.96
N THR A 44 -8.85 10.32 6.39
CA THR A 44 -8.65 10.38 4.94
C THR A 44 -8.69 9.00 4.28
N VAL A 45 -8.05 8.00 4.88
CA VAL A 45 -8.05 6.63 4.34
C VAL A 45 -9.45 6.03 4.39
N ASP A 46 -10.15 6.20 5.51
CA ASP A 46 -11.55 5.78 5.68
C ASP A 46 -12.46 6.40 4.60
N ALA A 47 -12.32 7.70 4.36
CA ALA A 47 -13.10 8.41 3.35
C ALA A 47 -12.81 7.88 1.93
N ILE A 48 -11.53 7.71 1.57
CA ILE A 48 -11.14 7.20 0.24
C ILE A 48 -11.64 5.77 0.04
N CYS A 49 -11.45 4.88 1.03
CA CYS A 49 -11.93 3.51 0.95
C CYS A 49 -13.46 3.45 0.81
N SER A 50 -14.18 4.27 1.57
CA SER A 50 -15.64 4.38 1.45
C SER A 50 -16.08 4.83 0.06
N VAL A 51 -15.40 5.82 -0.55
CA VAL A 51 -15.70 6.29 -1.91
C VAL A 51 -15.36 5.23 -2.96
N ALA A 52 -14.25 4.50 -2.81
CA ALA A 52 -13.91 3.40 -3.70
C ALA A 52 -15.01 2.33 -3.69
N ARG A 53 -15.48 1.95 -2.50
CA ARG A 53 -16.56 0.98 -2.31
C ARG A 53 -17.88 1.45 -2.90
N SER A 54 -18.25 2.73 -2.77
CA SER A 54 -19.49 3.25 -3.34
C SER A 54 -19.52 3.24 -4.88
N HIS A 55 -18.35 3.23 -5.52
CA HIS A 55 -18.19 3.08 -6.97
C HIS A 55 -17.94 1.61 -7.40
N GLY A 56 -18.08 0.67 -6.47
CA GLY A 56 -17.92 -0.77 -6.71
C GLY A 56 -16.47 -1.26 -6.77
N GLY A 57 -15.48 -0.38 -6.56
CA GLY A 57 -14.07 -0.74 -6.53
C GLY A 57 -13.75 -1.67 -5.36
N ARG A 58 -12.77 -2.56 -5.57
CA ARG A 58 -12.27 -3.43 -4.49
C ARG A 58 -11.24 -2.69 -3.66
N VAL A 59 -11.17 -3.00 -2.36
CA VAL A 59 -10.21 -2.40 -1.43
C VAL A 59 -9.32 -3.49 -0.82
N LEU A 60 -8.01 -3.39 -1.07
CA LEU A 60 -6.97 -4.11 -0.33
C LEU A 60 -6.40 -3.16 0.73
N LEU A 61 -6.55 -3.53 2.00
CA LEU A 61 -6.02 -2.75 3.11
C LEU A 61 -4.78 -3.42 3.69
N LEU A 62 -3.64 -2.72 3.70
CA LEU A 62 -2.48 -3.06 4.51
C LEU A 62 -2.61 -2.44 5.90
N THR A 63 -2.46 -3.24 6.95
CA THR A 63 -2.55 -2.76 8.34
C THR A 63 -1.82 -3.69 9.31
N ALA A 64 -1.40 -3.14 10.46
CA ALA A 64 -0.94 -3.92 11.61
C ALA A 64 -2.07 -4.19 12.63
N GLN A 65 -3.26 -3.62 12.41
CA GLN A 65 -4.43 -3.72 13.30
C GLN A 65 -5.62 -4.37 12.56
N PRO A 66 -5.52 -5.66 12.17
CA PRO A 66 -6.49 -6.31 11.29
C PRO A 66 -7.87 -6.51 11.92
N GLU A 67 -7.96 -6.55 13.26
CA GLU A 67 -9.22 -6.80 13.97
C GLU A 67 -9.88 -5.51 14.48
N THR A 68 -9.08 -4.51 14.84
CA THR A 68 -9.52 -3.30 15.55
C THR A 68 -9.49 -2.04 14.69
N GLY A 69 -8.81 -2.08 13.54
CA GLY A 69 -8.63 -0.91 12.69
C GLY A 69 -9.93 -0.43 12.06
N SER A 70 -10.23 0.87 12.15
CA SER A 70 -11.44 1.43 11.54
C SER A 70 -11.50 1.14 10.04
N SER A 71 -10.39 1.28 9.31
CA SER A 71 -10.31 1.08 7.86
C SER A 71 -10.69 -0.33 7.43
N VAL A 72 -10.59 -1.32 8.32
CA VAL A 72 -10.90 -2.74 8.04
C VAL A 72 -12.34 -2.91 7.57
N ARG A 73 -13.28 -2.12 8.09
CA ARG A 73 -14.71 -2.18 7.70
C ARG A 73 -14.97 -1.94 6.21
N HIS A 74 -14.03 -1.29 5.53
CA HIS A 74 -14.14 -0.98 4.10
C HIS A 74 -13.39 -1.98 3.21
N ALA A 75 -12.59 -2.87 3.79
CA ALA A 75 -11.70 -3.75 3.05
C ALA A 75 -12.44 -4.94 2.44
N ASN A 76 -12.12 -5.28 1.19
CA ASN A 76 -12.43 -6.60 0.63
C ASN A 76 -11.43 -7.66 1.11
N VAL A 77 -10.17 -7.26 1.23
CA VAL A 77 -9.06 -8.10 1.66
C VAL A 77 -8.19 -7.30 2.60
N VAL A 78 -7.80 -7.91 3.71
CA VAL A 78 -6.83 -7.34 4.66
C VAL A 78 -5.50 -8.06 4.48
N ALA A 79 -4.46 -7.32 4.10
CA ALA A 79 -3.09 -7.77 4.16
C ALA A 79 -2.51 -7.37 5.53
N TYR A 80 -2.49 -8.33 6.45
CA TYR A 80 -1.91 -8.12 7.77
C TYR A 80 -0.37 -8.02 7.67
N VAL A 81 0.17 -6.90 8.13
CA VAL A 81 1.61 -6.66 8.24
C VAL A 81 1.95 -6.59 9.72
N ALA A 82 2.46 -7.70 10.26
CA ALA A 82 2.84 -7.84 11.67
C ALA A 82 4.10 -7.01 11.99
N ALA A 83 3.93 -5.71 12.20
CA ALA A 83 5.00 -4.78 12.48
C ALA A 83 4.51 -3.66 13.41
N GLN A 84 5.42 -3.13 14.23
CA GLN A 84 5.13 -2.03 15.15
C GLN A 84 4.65 -0.78 14.39
N THR A 85 3.65 -0.13 14.96
CA THR A 85 3.04 1.13 14.49
C THR A 85 2.91 2.12 15.65
N MET A 86 2.32 3.29 15.39
CA MET A 86 1.95 4.26 16.44
C MET A 86 0.85 3.76 17.38
N ALA A 87 0.16 2.66 17.06
CA ALA A 87 -0.87 2.10 17.94
C ALA A 87 -0.27 1.29 19.10
N ASP A 88 0.99 0.87 18.98
CA ASP A 88 1.64 -0.10 19.86
C ASP A 88 3.11 0.25 20.16
N ASP A 89 3.52 1.51 19.95
CA ASP A 89 4.87 2.00 20.23
C ASP A 89 5.15 2.35 21.71
N GLY A 90 4.17 2.10 22.59
CA GLY A 90 4.21 2.42 24.04
C GLY A 90 4.61 1.26 24.98
N GLY A 91 5.05 0.12 24.47
CA GLY A 91 5.34 -1.09 25.26
C GLY A 91 6.66 -1.05 26.07
N GLY A 92 6.54 -0.83 27.38
CA GLY A 92 7.34 -1.39 28.50
C GLY A 92 8.86 -1.63 28.40
N GLU A 93 9.62 -0.78 29.11
CA GLU A 93 10.99 -0.93 29.66
C GLU A 93 12.28 -0.72 28.82
N LYS A 94 13.02 0.30 29.26
CA LYS A 94 14.48 0.44 29.50
C LYS A 94 15.49 0.47 28.35
N SER A 95 15.11 0.19 27.10
CA SER A 95 15.99 0.46 25.96
C SER A 95 15.27 1.31 24.92
N ARG A 96 15.97 2.33 24.41
CA ARG A 96 15.48 3.18 23.32
C ARG A 96 15.09 2.28 22.15
N THR A 97 13.83 2.30 21.73
CA THR A 97 13.36 1.60 20.54
C THR A 97 14.25 1.98 19.36
N LEU A 98 14.87 0.99 18.71
CA LEU A 98 15.83 1.21 17.61
C LEU A 98 15.18 1.96 16.43
N LEU A 99 13.90 1.65 16.17
CA LEU A 99 13.08 2.25 15.12
C LEU A 99 11.83 2.87 15.76
N PRO A 100 11.66 4.20 15.70
CA PRO A 100 10.56 4.88 16.36
C PRO A 100 9.23 4.73 15.60
N MET A 101 8.11 4.92 16.30
CA MET A 101 6.77 5.04 15.71
C MET A 101 6.45 3.87 14.77
N GLY A 102 6.06 4.16 13.53
CA GLY A 102 5.77 3.18 12.48
C GLY A 102 6.94 2.82 11.57
N SER A 103 8.19 3.17 11.91
CA SER A 103 9.33 2.89 11.02
C SER A 103 9.51 1.39 10.72
N VAL A 104 9.20 0.51 11.67
CA VAL A 104 9.23 -0.95 11.43
C VAL A 104 8.19 -1.35 10.38
N TYR A 105 6.97 -0.82 10.48
CA TYR A 105 5.89 -1.06 9.52
C TYR A 105 6.24 -0.53 8.12
N GLU A 106 6.82 0.67 8.03
CA GLU A 106 7.27 1.24 6.75
C GLU A 106 8.38 0.41 6.10
N GLY A 107 9.35 -0.06 6.88
CA GLY A 107 10.40 -0.97 6.42
C GLY A 107 9.86 -2.33 5.96
N ALA A 108 8.91 -2.89 6.71
CA ALA A 108 8.23 -4.13 6.32
C ALA A 108 7.45 -3.97 5.00
N MET A 109 6.77 -2.82 4.81
CA MET A 109 6.11 -2.51 3.54
C MET A 109 7.09 -2.41 2.37
N PHE A 110 8.28 -1.83 2.55
CA PHE A 110 9.29 -1.79 1.50
C PHE A 110 9.67 -3.20 1.04
N VAL A 111 10.04 -4.08 1.97
CA VAL A 111 10.42 -5.47 1.66
C VAL A 111 9.27 -6.23 1.01
N LEU A 112 8.06 -6.11 1.57
CA LEU A 112 6.85 -6.74 1.02
C LEU A 112 6.59 -6.28 -0.43
N PHE A 113 6.68 -4.98 -0.70
CA PHE A 113 6.40 -4.45 -2.03
C PHE A 113 7.42 -4.87 -3.06
N GLU A 114 8.71 -4.92 -2.74
CA GLU A 114 9.71 -5.44 -3.67
C GLU A 114 9.51 -6.93 -3.95
N MET A 115 9.09 -7.73 -2.96
CA MET A 115 8.71 -9.13 -3.17
C MET A 115 7.46 -9.28 -4.07
N VAL A 116 6.45 -8.43 -3.88
CA VAL A 116 5.26 -8.38 -4.74
C VAL A 116 5.63 -8.01 -6.17
N VAL A 117 6.49 -7.00 -6.36
CA VAL A 117 6.96 -6.57 -7.68
C VAL A 117 7.75 -7.67 -8.36
N PHE A 118 8.66 -8.35 -7.65
CA PHE A 118 9.38 -9.51 -8.16
C PHE A 118 8.41 -10.59 -8.63
N LYS A 119 7.43 -10.96 -7.78
CA LYS A 119 6.49 -12.03 -8.11
C LYS A 119 5.56 -11.64 -9.28
N LEU A 120 5.11 -10.41 -9.33
CA LEU A 120 4.31 -9.89 -10.44
C LEU A 120 5.11 -9.85 -11.74
N GLY A 121 6.40 -9.52 -11.69
CA GLY A 121 7.29 -9.61 -12.84
C GLY A 121 7.33 -11.01 -13.44
N GLU A 122 7.45 -12.05 -12.61
CA GLU A 122 7.38 -13.44 -13.05
C GLU A 122 6.01 -13.78 -13.67
N VAL A 123 4.92 -13.37 -13.02
CA VAL A 123 3.55 -13.68 -13.47
C VAL A 123 3.20 -12.97 -14.79
N LEU A 124 3.69 -11.74 -14.98
CA LEU A 124 3.46 -10.94 -16.17
C LEU A 124 4.45 -11.25 -17.31
N GLY A 125 5.51 -12.02 -17.03
CA GLY A 125 6.56 -12.33 -18.00
C GLY A 125 7.41 -11.11 -18.37
N GLU A 126 7.56 -10.16 -17.44
CA GLU A 126 8.25 -8.89 -17.68
C GLU A 126 9.78 -9.05 -17.52
N SER A 127 10.53 -8.63 -18.53
CA SER A 127 12.01 -8.64 -18.46
C SER A 127 12.54 -7.40 -17.74
N PRO A 128 13.74 -7.44 -17.14
CA PRO A 128 14.38 -6.27 -16.55
C PRO A 128 14.50 -5.09 -17.54
N GLU A 129 14.76 -5.37 -18.81
CA GLU A 129 14.88 -4.37 -19.87
C GLU A 129 13.53 -3.71 -20.17
N ALA A 130 12.45 -4.50 -20.24
CA ALA A 130 11.10 -3.99 -20.44
C ALA A 130 10.65 -3.09 -19.28
N ILE A 131 10.96 -3.49 -18.04
CA ILE A 131 10.70 -2.70 -16.83
C ILE A 131 11.48 -1.38 -16.89
N ARG A 132 12.77 -1.44 -17.25
CA ARG A 132 13.63 -0.25 -17.37
C ARG A 132 13.15 0.71 -18.47
N ALA A 133 12.65 0.19 -19.58
CA ALA A 133 12.16 0.99 -20.71
C ALA A 133 10.94 1.86 -20.34
N ARG A 134 10.21 1.51 -19.27
CA ARG A 134 9.07 2.30 -18.75
C ARG A 134 9.47 3.26 -17.62
N HIS A 135 10.74 3.36 -17.27
CA HIS A 135 11.22 4.36 -16.33
C HIS A 135 11.25 5.76 -16.97
N THR A 136 11.07 6.80 -16.17
CA THR A 136 11.22 8.19 -16.64
C THR A 136 12.66 8.42 -17.11
N ASN A 137 12.84 9.37 -18.04
CA ASN A 137 14.14 9.82 -18.54
C ASN A 137 14.32 11.35 -18.41
N LEU A 138 13.45 11.99 -17.62
CA LEU A 138 13.45 13.44 -17.35
C LEU A 138 13.86 13.71 -15.90
N GLU A 139 15.08 13.32 -15.55
CA GLU A 139 15.71 13.46 -14.23
C GLU A 139 16.95 14.34 -14.26
#